data_AF-A0A1Z4N958-F1
#
_entry.id   AF-A0A1Z4N958-F1
#
_cell.length_a   1.000
_cell.length_b   1.000
_cell.length_c   1.000
_cell.angle_alpha   90.00
_cell.angle_beta   90.00
_cell.angle_gamma   90.00
#
_symmetry.space_group_name_H-M   'P 1'
#
loop_
_entity.id
_entity.type
_entity.pdbx_description
1 polymer ?
#
loop_
_entity_poly.entity_id
_entity_poly.type
_entity_poly.pdbx_seq_one_letter_code
_entity_poly.pdbx_strand_id
1 'polypeptide(L)'
;MTMPTQQTINNLNQALANLKWTWQNPRVQAFIQQVELRTGRFINKPEQASDYCLNRLTKFLSFYFQCQQLMSLLKIDSSDPEIQAFFQRHGQDGKLHMNNWETLFKILDMRWFETGGGF
;
A
#
# COMPACT_ATOMS: atom_id res chain seq x y z
N MET A 1 -16.53 -17.42 18.21
CA MET A 1 -16.32 -16.14 17.51
C MET A 1 -15.08 -16.30 16.65
N THR A 2 -15.26 -16.59 15.35
CA THR A 2 -14.15 -16.73 14.41
C THR A 2 -13.61 -15.36 14.03
N MET A 3 -12.28 -15.25 14.05
CA MET A 3 -11.52 -14.03 14.25
C MET A 3 -11.56 -13.07 13.05
N PRO A 4 -11.58 -11.74 13.27
CA PRO A 4 -11.35 -10.69 12.26
C PRO A 4 -10.10 -10.94 11.39
N THR A 5 -9.16 -11.73 11.90
CA THR A 5 -7.89 -12.11 11.30
C THR A 5 -8.06 -12.97 10.04
N GLN A 6 -8.99 -13.92 9.97
CA GLN A 6 -9.08 -14.84 8.82
C GLN A 6 -9.63 -14.15 7.56
N GLN A 7 -10.64 -13.30 7.72
CA GLN A 7 -11.19 -12.51 6.61
C GLN A 7 -10.15 -11.51 6.10
N THR A 8 -9.36 -10.92 7.00
CA THR A 8 -8.25 -10.03 6.66
C THR A 8 -7.16 -10.77 5.88
N ILE A 9 -6.78 -11.98 6.31
CA ILE A 9 -5.81 -12.84 5.59
C ILE A 9 -6.31 -13.20 4.20
N ASN A 10 -7.59 -13.56 4.07
CA ASN A 10 -8.18 -13.91 2.77
C ASN A 10 -8.16 -12.71 1.80
N ASN A 11 -8.55 -11.52 2.27
CA ASN A 11 -8.49 -10.29 1.48
C ASN A 11 -7.06 -9.96 1.05
N LEU A 12 -6.09 -10.18 1.94
CA LEU A 12 -4.68 -9.95 1.66
C LEU A 12 -4.14 -10.91 0.59
N ASN A 13 -4.46 -12.20 0.71
CA ASN A 13 -4.05 -13.21 -0.26
C ASN A 13 -4.67 -12.95 -1.65
N GLN A 14 -5.93 -12.52 -1.70
CA GLN A 14 -6.59 -12.13 -2.94
C GLN A 14 -5.91 -10.91 -3.58
N ALA A 15 -5.56 -9.91 -2.78
CA ALA A 15 -4.82 -8.74 -3.23
C ALA A 15 -3.43 -9.12 -3.79
N LEU A 16 -2.67 -9.96 -3.09
CA LEU A 16 -1.37 -10.46 -3.56
C LEU A 16 -1.50 -11.23 -4.88
N ALA A 17 -2.51 -12.10 -5.01
CA ALA A 17 -2.78 -12.86 -6.22
C ALA A 17 -3.07 -11.96 -7.44
N ASN A 18 -3.84 -10.87 -7.26
CA ASN A 18 -4.12 -9.91 -8.32
C ASN A 18 -2.85 -9.21 -8.86
N LEU A 19 -1.81 -9.07 -8.03
CA LEU A 19 -0.51 -8.54 -8.44
C LEU A 19 0.41 -9.59 -9.07
N LYS A 20 0.00 -10.86 -9.11
CA LYS A 20 0.88 -12.01 -9.34
C LYS A 20 2.06 -12.01 -8.36
N TRP A 21 1.85 -11.46 -7.17
CA TRP A 21 2.85 -11.43 -6.11
C TRP A 21 2.59 -12.58 -5.16
N THR A 22 3.68 -13.17 -4.68
CA THR A 22 3.64 -14.15 -3.59
C THR A 22 4.13 -13.48 -2.30
N TRP A 23 3.98 -14.19 -1.19
CA TRP A 23 4.57 -13.78 0.08
C TRP A 23 6.09 -13.56 0.00
N GLN A 24 6.79 -14.25 -0.90
CA GLN A 24 8.23 -14.09 -1.13
C GLN A 24 8.60 -12.85 -1.97
N ASN A 25 7.62 -12.06 -2.45
CA ASN A 25 7.92 -10.86 -3.23
C ASN A 25 8.79 -9.88 -2.41
N PRO A 26 9.90 -9.34 -2.96
CA PRO A 26 10.81 -8.45 -2.23
C PRO A 26 10.14 -7.24 -1.57
N ARG A 27 9.08 -6.69 -2.18
CA ARG A 27 8.32 -5.56 -1.62
C ARG A 27 7.47 -5.99 -0.42
N VAL A 28 6.87 -7.17 -0.48
CA VAL A 28 6.10 -7.78 0.62
C VAL A 28 7.02 -8.12 1.78
N GLN A 29 8.17 -8.75 1.51
CA GLN A 29 9.18 -9.09 2.51
C GLN A 29 9.77 -7.85 3.19
N ALA A 30 10.10 -6.80 2.44
CA ALA A 30 10.59 -5.54 3.01
C ALA A 30 9.56 -4.85 3.90
N PHE A 31 8.27 -4.95 3.56
CA PHE A 31 7.19 -4.45 4.41
C PHE A 31 7.09 -5.27 5.70
N ILE A 32 7.08 -6.61 5.61
CA ILE A 32 7.00 -7.52 6.76
C ILE A 32 8.13 -7.20 7.74
N GLN A 33 9.38 -7.13 7.26
CA GLN A 33 10.54 -6.79 8.08
C GLN A 33 10.40 -5.45 8.80
N GLN A 34 9.94 -4.39 8.13
CA GLN A 34 9.73 -3.07 8.74
C GLN A 34 8.64 -3.10 9.82
N VAL A 35 7.62 -3.90 9.60
CA VAL A 35 6.51 -4.06 10.52
C VAL A 35 6.92 -4.90 11.73
N GLU A 36 7.67 -5.99 11.55
CA GLU A 36 8.27 -6.79 12.63
C GLU A 36 9.22 -5.95 13.50
N LEU A 37 10.09 -5.13 12.87
CA LEU A 37 11.01 -4.24 13.56
C LEU A 37 10.29 -3.20 14.43
N ARG A 38 9.13 -2.71 13.97
CA ARG A 38 8.30 -1.74 14.70
C ARG A 38 7.43 -2.42 15.76
N THR A 39 6.83 -3.56 15.46
CA THR A 39 5.99 -4.27 16.44
C THR A 39 6.82 -4.84 17.59
N GLY A 40 8.01 -5.38 17.31
CA GLY A 40 8.96 -5.79 18.35
C GLY A 40 9.50 -4.63 19.21
N ARG A 41 9.41 -3.38 18.74
CA ARG A 41 9.83 -2.18 19.48
C ARG A 41 8.71 -1.44 20.20
N PHE A 42 7.47 -1.54 19.74
CA PHE A 42 6.38 -0.64 20.17
C PHE A 42 5.14 -1.35 20.73
N ILE A 43 5.06 -2.69 20.67
CA ILE A 43 3.88 -3.42 21.15
C ILE A 43 4.24 -4.21 22.41
N ASN A 44 3.80 -3.68 23.56
CA ASN A 44 3.92 -4.35 24.88
C ASN A 44 2.99 -5.59 25.02
N LYS A 45 2.23 -5.92 23.96
CA LYS A 45 1.21 -6.99 23.91
C LYS A 45 1.31 -7.78 22.59
N PRO A 46 2.21 -8.78 22.52
CA PRO A 46 2.53 -9.52 21.29
C PRO A 46 1.30 -10.06 20.53
N GLU A 47 0.25 -10.41 21.26
CA GLU A 47 -1.01 -10.94 20.72
C GLU A 47 -1.80 -9.95 19.85
N GLN A 48 -1.61 -8.64 20.04
CA GLN A 48 -2.25 -7.60 19.22
C GLN A 48 -1.37 -7.16 18.04
N ALA A 49 -0.11 -7.59 18.01
CA ALA A 49 0.84 -7.21 16.99
C ALA A 49 0.43 -7.76 15.62
N SER A 50 0.05 -9.03 15.53
CA SER A 50 -0.34 -9.69 14.29
C SER A 50 -1.50 -8.97 13.58
N ASP A 51 -2.57 -8.66 14.31
CA ASP A 51 -3.74 -7.95 13.77
C ASP A 51 -3.39 -6.51 13.37
N TYR A 52 -2.54 -5.82 14.14
CA TYR A 52 -2.05 -4.49 13.78
C TYR A 52 -1.21 -4.52 12.50
N CYS A 53 -0.30 -5.48 12.37
CA CYS A 53 0.53 -5.72 11.19
C CYS A 53 -0.34 -5.96 9.95
N LEU A 54 -1.30 -6.87 10.06
CA LEU A 54 -2.21 -7.26 8.98
C LEU A 54 -3.08 -6.07 8.52
N ASN A 55 -3.61 -5.29 9.46
CA ASN A 55 -4.40 -4.10 9.14
C ASN A 55 -3.56 -3.04 8.42
N ARG A 56 -2.32 -2.79 8.87
CA ARG A 56 -1.41 -1.83 8.22
C ARG A 56 -1.00 -2.29 6.82
N LEU A 57 -0.76 -3.59 6.62
CA LEU A 57 -0.42 -4.14 5.31
C LEU A 57 -1.60 -4.05 4.34
N THR A 58 -2.80 -4.37 4.82
CA THR A 58 -4.03 -4.26 4.02
C THR A 58 -4.25 -2.83 3.56
N LYS A 59 -4.09 -1.84 4.45
CA LYS A 59 -4.19 -0.41 4.09
C LYS A 59 -3.13 0.01 3.08
N PHE A 60 -1.87 -0.40 3.30
CA PHE A 60 -0.78 -0.10 2.37
C PHE A 60 -1.07 -0.65 0.97
N LEU A 61 -1.47 -1.93 0.87
CA LEU A 61 -1.81 -2.55 -0.40
C LEU A 61 -3.01 -1.85 -1.05
N SER A 62 -4.05 -1.51 -0.29
CA SER A 62 -5.20 -0.77 -0.79
C SER A 62 -4.81 0.55 -1.47
N PHE A 63 -4.00 1.38 -0.80
CA PHE A 63 -3.52 2.63 -1.40
C PHE A 63 -2.66 2.40 -2.64
N TYR A 64 -1.80 1.38 -2.63
CA TYR A 64 -1.02 1.00 -3.80
C TYR A 64 -1.92 0.68 -5.00
N PHE A 65 -2.94 -0.16 -4.82
CA PHE A 65 -3.87 -0.52 -5.90
C PHE A 65 -4.68 0.67 -6.40
N GLN A 66 -5.18 1.50 -5.48
CA GLN A 66 -5.95 2.68 -5.86
C GLN A 66 -5.09 3.66 -6.67
N CYS A 67 -3.82 3.85 -6.29
CA CYS A 67 -2.88 4.62 -7.11
C CYS A 67 -2.67 4.01 -8.49
N GLN A 68 -2.43 2.69 -8.59
CA GLN A 68 -2.26 2.01 -9.88
C GLN A 68 -3.50 2.12 -10.77
N GLN A 69 -4.69 1.99 -10.20
CA GLN A 69 -5.95 2.13 -10.92
C GLN A 69 -6.13 3.55 -11.45
N LEU A 70 -5.93 4.57 -10.61
CA LEU A 70 -6.04 5.96 -11.03
C LEU A 70 -4.99 6.32 -12.07
N MET A 71 -3.74 5.85 -11.92
CA MET A 71 -2.71 6.01 -12.94
C MET A 71 -3.15 5.40 -14.29
N SER A 72 -3.74 4.20 -14.28
CA SER A 72 -4.29 3.58 -15.48
C SER A 72 -5.45 4.37 -16.09
N LEU A 73 -6.37 4.91 -15.28
CA LEU A 73 -7.49 5.73 -15.74
C LEU A 73 -7.02 7.05 -16.35
N LEU A 74 -6.00 7.66 -15.73
CA LEU A 74 -5.35 8.88 -16.18
C LEU A 74 -4.39 8.65 -17.36
N LYS A 75 -4.16 7.40 -17.76
CA LYS A 75 -3.19 7.00 -18.79
C LYS A 75 -1.77 7.51 -18.50
N ILE A 76 -1.39 7.52 -17.24
CA ILE A 76 -0.04 7.85 -16.77
C ILE A 76 0.61 6.61 -16.20
N ASP A 77 1.93 6.54 -16.28
CA ASP A 77 2.72 5.43 -15.75
C ASP A 77 3.79 5.92 -14.78
N SER A 78 4.66 5.02 -14.33
CA SER A 78 5.74 5.39 -13.40
C SER A 78 6.77 6.36 -13.99
N SER A 79 6.81 6.57 -15.30
CA SER A 79 7.71 7.50 -15.97
C SER A 79 7.16 8.92 -16.07
N ASP A 80 5.87 9.12 -15.73
CA ASP A 80 5.25 10.44 -15.71
C ASP A 80 6.08 11.41 -14.83
N PRO A 81 6.41 12.63 -15.31
CA PRO A 81 7.29 13.56 -14.60
C PRO A 81 6.80 13.92 -13.20
N GLU A 82 5.49 14.01 -12.99
CA GLU A 82 4.89 14.32 -11.70
C GLU A 82 5.07 13.15 -10.73
N ILE A 83 4.88 11.92 -11.23
CA ILE A 83 5.10 10.69 -10.47
C ILE A 83 6.59 10.55 -10.12
N GLN A 84 7.49 10.75 -11.07
CA GLN A 84 8.93 10.74 -10.83
C GLN A 84 9.35 11.79 -9.78
N ALA A 85 8.85 13.02 -9.91
CA ALA A 85 9.12 14.09 -8.94
C ALA A 85 8.59 13.73 -7.53
N PHE A 86 7.41 13.13 -7.44
CA PHE A 86 6.86 12.66 -6.18
C PHE A 86 7.72 11.57 -5.54
N PHE A 87 8.14 10.58 -6.32
CA PHE A 87 9.02 9.50 -5.87
C PHE A 87 10.41 10.01 -5.46
N GLN A 88 10.96 11.00 -6.15
CA GLN A 88 12.23 11.63 -5.75
C GLN A 88 12.11 12.42 -4.45
N ARG A 89 10.98 13.10 -4.24
CA ARG A 89 10.76 13.95 -3.06
C ARG A 89 10.40 13.14 -1.81
N HIS A 90 9.63 12.07 -1.97
CA HIS A 90 9.01 11.33 -0.87
C HIS A 90 9.44 9.87 -0.77
N GLY A 91 10.21 9.38 -1.76
CA GLY A 91 10.80 8.06 -1.74
C GLY A 91 12.14 8.04 -1.01
N GLN A 92 12.40 6.96 -0.29
CA GLN A 92 13.69 6.67 0.33
C GLN A 92 14.10 5.25 -0.07
N ASP A 93 15.31 5.08 -0.59
CA ASP A 93 15.86 3.79 -1.04
C ASP A 93 14.95 3.02 -2.02
N GLY A 94 14.30 3.74 -2.94
CA GLY A 94 13.37 3.17 -3.91
C GLY A 94 12.03 2.70 -3.31
N LYS A 95 11.68 3.17 -2.11
CA LYS A 95 10.45 2.81 -1.40
C LYS A 95 9.65 4.05 -1.04
N LEU A 96 8.32 3.95 -1.14
CA LEU A 96 7.40 4.92 -0.55
C LEU A 96 6.79 4.38 0.73
N HIS A 97 6.82 5.20 1.78
CA HIS A 97 6.12 4.91 3.03
C HIS A 97 4.60 5.01 2.86
N MET A 98 3.86 4.36 3.75
CA MET A 98 2.40 4.28 3.69
C MET A 98 1.72 5.66 3.61
N ASN A 99 2.17 6.65 4.41
CA ASN A 99 1.60 8.00 4.38
C ASN A 99 1.80 8.66 3.01
N ASN A 100 2.93 8.39 2.36
CA ASN A 100 3.24 8.97 1.05
C ASN A 100 2.42 8.28 -0.06
N TRP A 101 2.07 7.00 0.09
CA TRP A 101 1.10 6.33 -0.79
C TRP A 101 -0.31 6.91 -0.65
N GLU A 102 -0.75 7.21 0.57
CA GLU A 102 -2.02 7.88 0.80
C GLU A 102 -2.03 9.29 0.17
N THR A 103 -0.93 10.05 0.30
CA THR A 103 -0.78 11.35 -0.35
C THR A 103 -0.82 11.23 -1.88
N LEU A 104 -0.11 10.25 -2.46
CA LEU A 104 -0.13 10.01 -3.90
C LEU A 104 -1.54 9.69 -4.39
N PHE A 105 -2.27 8.86 -3.66
CA PHE A 105 -3.66 8.54 -3.96
C PHE A 105 -4.52 9.81 -4.03
N LYS A 106 -4.45 10.69 -3.03
CA LYS A 106 -5.22 11.95 -3.00
C LYS A 106 -4.90 12.86 -4.19
N ILE A 107 -3.63 12.96 -4.59
CA ILE A 107 -3.20 13.76 -5.75
C ILE A 107 -3.80 13.18 -7.04
N LEU A 108 -3.68 11.87 -7.23
CA LEU A 108 -4.20 11.17 -8.39
C LEU A 108 -5.73 11.23 -8.48
N ASP A 109 -6.41 11.12 -7.34
CA ASP A 109 -7.87 11.17 -7.24
C ASP A 109 -8.41 12.56 -7.60
N MET A 110 -7.74 13.61 -7.11
CA MET A 110 -8.05 14.99 -7.47
C MET A 110 -7.85 15.24 -8.98
N ARG A 111 -6.75 14.74 -9.55
CA ARG A 111 -6.48 14.85 -10.99
C ARG A 111 -7.50 14.10 -11.84
N TRP A 112 -7.91 12.91 -11.40
CA TRP A 112 -8.97 12.15 -12.06
C TRP A 112 -10.31 12.88 -12.01
N PHE A 113 -10.65 13.50 -10.88
CA PHE A 113 -11.83 14.36 -10.76
C PHE A 113 -11.78 15.57 -11.70
N GLU A 114 -10.67 16.31 -11.72
CA GLU A 114 -10.47 17.50 -12.57
C GLU A 114 -10.52 17.20 -14.07
N THR A 115 -10.09 16.00 -14.47
CA THR A 115 -10.09 15.54 -15.88
C THR A 115 -11.44 14.97 -16.33
N GLY A 116 -12.48 15.07 -15.50
CA GLY A 116 -13.84 14.67 -15.85
C GLY A 116 -14.18 13.21 -15.52
N GLY A 117 -13.47 12.59 -14.57
CA GLY A 117 -13.77 11.24 -14.11
C GLY A 117 -15.04 11.11 -13.26
N GLY A 118 -15.54 12.20 -12.68
CA GLY A 118 -16.66 12.20 -11.74
C GLY A 118 -18.08 12.16 -12.33
N PHE A 119 -18.27 11.62 -13.54
CA PHE A 119 -19.58 11.50 -14.21
C PHE A 119 -20.18 10.10 -14.11
#